data_AF-A0A662BII5-F1
#
_entry.id   AF-A0A662BII5-F1
#
_cell.length_a   1.000
_cell.length_b   1.000
_cell.length_c   1.000
_cell.angle_alpha   90.00
_cell.angle_beta   90.00
_cell.angle_gamma   90.00
#
_symmetry.space_group_name_H-M   'P 1'
#
loop_
_entity.id
_entity.type
_entity.pdbx_description
1 polymer ?
#
loop_
_entity_poly.entity_id
_entity_poly.type
_entity_poly.pdbx_seq_one_letter_code
_entity_poly.pdbx_strand_id
1 'polypeptide(L)'
;METKKEAVIEIIEFTDPACTWCWGSEPILRKLQYRYKEQLKISFVMGGLVEDAHTFMDNTNRIGGDLNTFNQQVGEHWIEASERHGMPVLAEGFKLFDDKNPSTYP
;
A
#
# COMPACT_ATOMS: atom_id res chain seq x y z
N MET A 1 -9.74 -34.11 14.32
CA MET A 1 -10.21 -32.93 13.55
C MET A 1 -10.18 -31.75 14.50
N GLU A 2 -9.21 -30.86 14.35
CA GLU A 2 -9.22 -29.58 15.07
C GLU A 2 -10.32 -28.71 14.49
N THR A 3 -11.32 -28.40 15.31
CA THR A 3 -12.36 -27.42 14.96
C THR A 3 -11.70 -26.05 14.86
N LYS A 4 -11.67 -25.48 13.65
CA LYS A 4 -11.19 -24.12 13.39
C LYS A 4 -12.01 -23.16 14.25
N LYS A 5 -11.38 -22.56 15.26
CA LYS A 5 -12.05 -21.61 16.16
C LYS A 5 -12.31 -20.32 15.37
N GLU A 6 -13.54 -19.82 15.38
CA GLU A 6 -13.83 -18.54 14.75
C GLU A 6 -13.12 -17.40 15.47
N ALA A 7 -12.60 -16.45 14.70
CA ALA A 7 -11.96 -15.27 15.24
C ALA A 7 -12.99 -14.44 16.03
N VAL A 8 -12.56 -13.87 17.14
CA VAL A 8 -13.42 -13.06 18.01
C VAL A 8 -13.61 -11.66 17.40
N ILE A 9 -12.60 -11.16 16.69
CA ILE A 9 -12.59 -9.84 16.04
C ILE A 9 -12.02 -9.99 14.62
N GLU A 10 -12.58 -9.24 13.68
CA GLU A 10 -12.02 -9.02 12.35
C GLU A 10 -11.60 -7.56 12.16
N ILE A 11 -10.38 -7.35 11.68
CA ILE A 11 -9.90 -6.06 11.16
C ILE A 11 -9.89 -6.16 9.64
N ILE A 12 -10.56 -5.22 8.98
CA ILE A 12 -10.53 -5.08 7.53
C ILE A 12 -9.63 -3.88 7.20
N GLU A 13 -8.48 -4.15 6.60
CA GLU A 13 -7.59 -3.10 6.10
C GLU A 13 -7.91 -2.82 4.62
N PHE A 14 -8.27 -1.57 4.34
CA PHE A 14 -8.30 -1.04 2.99
C PHE A 14 -6.89 -0.59 2.63
N THR A 15 -6.30 -1.23 1.62
CA THR A 15 -4.87 -1.08 1.29
C THR A 15 -4.66 -1.08 -0.23
N ASP A 16 -3.47 -0.70 -0.67
CA ASP A 16 -3.09 -0.67 -2.08
C ASP A 16 -1.57 -0.95 -2.22
N PRO A 17 -1.12 -1.75 -3.20
CA PRO A 17 0.30 -2.04 -3.39
C PRO A 17 1.18 -0.81 -3.62
N ALA A 18 0.65 0.29 -4.18
CA ALA A 18 1.40 1.53 -4.40
C ALA A 18 1.36 2.49 -3.20
N CYS A 19 0.56 2.19 -2.17
CA CYS A 19 0.39 3.01 -0.99
C CYS A 19 1.52 2.79 0.01
N THR A 20 2.48 3.71 0.06
CA THR A 20 3.60 3.67 1.02
C THR A 20 3.15 3.72 2.48
N TRP A 21 2.09 4.46 2.79
CA TRP A 21 1.54 4.53 4.16
C TRP A 21 0.90 3.23 4.62
N CYS A 22 0.35 2.47 3.66
CA CYS A 22 -0.19 1.15 3.91
C CYS A 22 0.96 0.17 4.21
N TRP A 23 2.08 0.27 3.46
CA TRP A 23 3.32 -0.44 3.82
C TRP A 23 3.83 -0.07 5.22
N GLY A 24 3.76 1.21 5.60
CA GLY A 24 4.07 1.68 6.95
C GLY A 24 3.22 1.05 8.07
N SER A 25 2.02 0.55 7.75
CA SER A 25 1.10 -0.06 8.72
C SER A 25 1.38 -1.54 8.98
N GLU A 26 2.12 -2.21 8.09
CA GLU A 26 2.40 -3.65 8.15
C GLU A 26 2.99 -4.13 9.50
N PRO A 27 3.94 -3.44 10.15
CA PRO A 27 4.46 -3.87 11.46
C PRO A 27 3.38 -3.89 12.54
N ILE A 28 2.42 -2.97 12.48
CA ILE A 28 1.32 -2.86 13.45
C ILE A 28 0.40 -4.06 13.26
N LEU A 29 0.02 -4.37 12.02
CA LEU A 29 -0.81 -5.53 11.70
C LEU A 29 -0.14 -6.83 12.11
N ARG A 30 1.15 -7.00 11.79
CA ARG A 30 1.94 -8.18 12.21
C ARG A 30 2.01 -8.32 13.72
N LYS A 31 2.21 -7.22 14.44
CA LYS A 31 2.22 -7.23 15.91
C LYS A 31 0.87 -7.66 16.48
N LEU A 32 -0.24 -7.18 15.91
CA LEU A 32 -1.59 -7.60 16.30
C LEU A 32 -1.81 -9.09 16.02
N GLN A 33 -1.49 -9.55 14.81
CA GLN A 33 -1.59 -10.95 14.42
C GLN A 33 -0.80 -11.86 15.36
N TYR A 34 0.45 -11.50 15.67
CA TYR A 34 1.31 -12.26 16.59
C TYR A 34 0.72 -12.30 18.01
N ARG A 35 0.21 -11.18 18.51
CA ARG A 35 -0.27 -11.04 19.88
C ARG A 35 -1.59 -11.78 20.13
N TYR A 36 -2.49 -11.77 19.15
CA TYR A 36 -3.87 -12.25 19.30
C TYR A 36 -4.13 -13.60 18.59
N LYS A 37 -3.25 -14.01 17.67
CA LYS A 37 -3.31 -15.31 16.98
C LYS A 37 -4.71 -15.57 16.42
N GLU A 38 -5.27 -16.75 16.67
CA GLU A 38 -6.59 -17.17 16.17
C GLU A 38 -7.77 -16.31 16.64
N GLN A 39 -7.59 -15.43 17.63
CA GLN A 39 -8.65 -14.53 18.09
C GLN A 39 -8.87 -13.34 17.15
N LEU A 40 -7.91 -13.07 16.25
CA LEU A 40 -7.95 -11.95 15.32
C LEU A 40 -7.83 -12.44 13.88
N LYS A 41 -8.81 -12.07 13.06
CA LYS A 41 -8.72 -12.16 11.60
C LYS A 41 -8.33 -10.80 11.04
N ILE A 42 -7.37 -10.78 10.11
CA ILE A 42 -7.04 -9.60 9.32
C ILE A 42 -7.42 -9.93 7.87
N SER A 43 -8.28 -9.11 7.29
CA SER A 43 -8.72 -9.20 5.90
C SER A 43 -8.30 -7.93 5.16
N PHE A 44 -8.02 -8.06 3.86
CA PHE A 44 -7.59 -6.94 3.03
C PHE A 44 -8.61 -6.66 1.94
N VAL A 45 -8.85 -5.39 1.67
CA VAL A 45 -9.65 -4.91 0.54
C VAL A 45 -8.78 -3.95 -0.26
N MET A 46 -8.66 -4.19 -1.57
CA MET A 46 -7.92 -3.29 -2.46
C MET A 46 -8.69 -1.99 -2.64
N GLY A 47 -8.05 -0.88 -2.28
CA GLY A 47 -8.62 0.47 -2.38
C GLY A 47 -8.61 1.03 -3.80
N GLY A 48 -7.67 0.60 -4.65
CA GLY A 48 -7.50 1.16 -5.99
C GLY A 48 -7.05 2.61 -5.95
N LEU A 49 -5.89 2.87 -5.33
CA LEU A 49 -5.34 4.21 -5.11
C LEU A 49 -5.18 5.00 -6.42
N VAL A 50 -4.74 4.35 -7.48
CA VAL A 50 -4.54 4.95 -8.80
C VAL A 50 -5.45 4.26 -9.81
N GLU A 51 -6.51 4.95 -10.25
CA GLU A 51 -7.40 4.45 -11.30
C GLU A 51 -6.69 4.40 -12.66
N ASP A 52 -6.04 5.49 -13.05
CA ASP A 52 -5.24 5.58 -14.28
C ASP A 52 -4.11 6.62 -14.13
N ALA A 53 -2.85 6.16 -14.13
CA ALA A 53 -1.66 6.98 -13.98
C ALA A 53 -1.47 8.02 -15.10
N HIS A 54 -2.10 7.87 -16.26
CA HIS A 54 -2.07 8.89 -17.32
C HIS A 54 -2.86 10.15 -16.95
N THR A 55 -3.86 10.02 -16.08
CA THR A 55 -4.80 11.09 -15.74
C THR A 55 -4.84 11.40 -14.25
N PHE A 56 -4.28 10.53 -13.40
CA PHE A 56 -4.20 10.73 -11.96
C PHE A 56 -3.40 11.99 -11.61
N MET A 57 -3.93 12.75 -10.65
CA MET A 57 -3.29 13.94 -10.15
C MET A 57 -3.57 14.12 -8.66
N ASP A 58 -2.51 14.15 -7.87
CA ASP A 58 -2.54 14.57 -6.47
C ASP A 58 -1.87 15.94 -6.36
N ASN A 59 -2.67 16.99 -6.31
CA ASN A 59 -2.18 18.36 -6.22
C ASN A 59 -1.48 18.66 -4.88
N THR A 60 -1.88 18.00 -3.80
CA THR A 60 -1.33 18.24 -2.47
C THR A 60 0.10 17.72 -2.38
N ASN A 61 0.34 16.53 -2.92
CA ASN A 61 1.67 15.91 -2.96
C ASN A 61 2.42 16.18 -4.28
N ARG A 62 1.79 16.91 -5.21
CA ARG A 62 2.32 17.23 -6.54
C ARG A 62 2.72 15.97 -7.34
N ILE A 63 1.86 14.95 -7.30
CA ILE A 63 2.04 13.71 -8.08
C ILE A 63 1.17 13.81 -9.34
N GLY A 64 1.78 13.63 -10.51
CA GLY A 64 1.09 13.69 -11.81
C GLY A 64 2.07 13.93 -12.97
N GLY A 65 1.52 14.11 -14.17
CA GLY A 65 2.30 14.35 -15.39
C GLY A 65 2.46 13.08 -16.24
N ASP A 66 3.49 13.04 -17.08
CA ASP A 66 3.78 11.84 -17.87
C ASP A 66 4.21 10.67 -16.98
N LEU A 67 4.08 9.44 -17.48
CA LEU A 67 4.35 8.23 -16.71
C LEU A 67 5.77 8.16 -16.11
N ASN A 68 6.80 8.72 -16.75
CA ASN A 68 8.14 8.70 -16.18
C ASN A 68 8.22 9.63 -14.96
N THR A 69 7.70 10.85 -15.11
CA THR A 69 7.60 11.83 -14.03
C THR A 69 6.74 11.30 -12.88
N PHE A 70 5.61 10.67 -13.20
CA PHE A 70 4.71 10.05 -12.23
C PHE A 70 5.41 8.99 -11.38
N ASN A 71 6.09 8.03 -12.02
CA ASN A 71 6.82 6.98 -11.30
C ASN A 71 7.93 7.57 -10.43
N GLN A 72 8.68 8.56 -10.94
CA GLN A 72 9.73 9.23 -10.16
C GLN A 72 9.14 9.87 -8.90
N GLN A 73 8.07 10.65 -9.03
CA GLN A 73 7.43 11.33 -7.90
C GLN A 73 6.89 10.34 -6.88
N VAL A 74 6.24 9.24 -7.31
CA VAL A 74 5.79 8.18 -6.41
C VAL A 74 6.97 7.61 -5.62
N GLY A 75 8.11 7.34 -6.28
CA GLY A 75 9.33 6.88 -5.62
C GLY A 75 9.89 7.87 -4.60
N GLU A 76 9.91 9.16 -4.92
CA GLU A 76 10.35 10.23 -3.99
C GLU A 76 9.46 10.25 -2.73
N HIS A 77 8.13 10.20 -2.90
CA HIS A 77 7.17 10.17 -1.78
C HIS A 77 7.31 8.93 -0.91
N TRP A 78 7.70 7.79 -1.48
CA TRP A 78 7.97 6.58 -0.69
C TRP A 78 9.15 6.77 0.24
N ILE A 79 10.21 7.46 -0.20
CA ILE A 79 11.37 7.78 0.64
C ILE A 79 10.95 8.71 1.77
N GLU A 80 10.21 9.77 1.48
CA GLU A 80 9.72 10.71 2.49
C GLU A 80 8.83 10.03 3.55
N ALA A 81 7.95 9.11 3.13
CA ALA A 81 7.13 8.32 4.05
C ALA A 81 7.98 7.34 4.87
N SER A 82 8.96 6.69 4.24
CA SER A 82 9.90 5.78 4.89
C SER A 82 10.68 6.45 6.02
N GLU A 83 11.08 7.72 5.86
CA GLU A 83 11.71 8.49 6.94
C GLU A 83 10.82 8.67 8.16
N ARG A 84 9.48 8.62 8.00
CA ARG A 84 8.50 8.81 9.08
C ARG A 84 8.10 7.50 9.74
N HIS A 85 7.74 6.49 8.96
CA HIS A 85 7.28 5.20 9.51
C HIS A 85 8.41 4.16 9.69
N GLY A 86 9.60 4.41 9.15
CA GLY A 86 10.80 3.58 9.34
C GLY A 86 10.79 2.24 8.58
N MET A 87 9.87 2.04 7.64
CA MET A 87 9.82 0.81 6.84
C MET A 87 10.63 1.00 5.58
N PRO A 88 11.50 0.04 5.23
CA PRO A 88 12.44 0.21 4.12
C PRO A 88 11.71 0.28 2.79
N VAL A 89 12.22 1.12 1.89
CA VAL A 89 11.78 1.24 0.49
C VAL A 89 13.00 1.37 -0.40
N LEU A 90 12.87 0.95 -1.66
CA LEU A 90 13.85 1.20 -2.72
C LEU A 90 13.15 1.94 -3.85
N ALA A 91 13.46 3.24 -4.00
CA ALA A 91 12.90 4.08 -5.05
C ALA A 91 13.75 4.12 -6.32
N GLU A 92 15.04 3.75 -6.23
CA GLU A 92 15.92 3.72 -7.39
C GLU A 92 15.41 2.71 -8.43
N GLY A 93 15.20 3.18 -9.66
CA GLY A 93 14.67 2.36 -10.74
C GLY A 93 13.19 1.98 -10.57
N PHE A 94 12.47 2.61 -9.65
CA PHE A 94 11.04 2.36 -9.47
C PHE A 94 10.28 2.69 -10.76
N LYS A 95 9.59 1.68 -11.29
CA LYS A 95 8.74 1.77 -12.47
C LYS A 95 7.60 0.76 -12.36
N LEU A 96 6.49 1.21 -11.78
CA LEU A 96 5.28 0.41 -11.62
C LEU A 96 4.27 0.70 -12.73
N PHE A 97 4.14 1.97 -13.14
CA PHE A 97 3.14 2.41 -14.11
C PHE A 97 3.72 2.49 -15.52
N ASP A 98 3.04 1.86 -16.46
CA ASP A 98 3.31 1.94 -17.90
C ASP A 98 2.00 1.89 -18.69
N ASP A 99 2.07 1.99 -20.02
CA ASP A 99 0.89 1.96 -20.89
C ASP A 99 0.04 0.67 -20.73
N LYS A 100 0.65 -0.44 -20.28
CA LYS A 100 -0.03 -1.73 -20.06
C LYS A 100 -0.58 -1.87 -18.65
N ASN A 101 0.04 -1.20 -17.68
CA ASN A 101 -0.27 -1.26 -16.26
C ASN A 101 -0.48 0.17 -15.72
N PRO A 102 -1.52 0.89 -16.16
CA PRO A 102 -1.73 2.27 -15.71
C PRO A 102 -2.42 2.36 -14.34
N SER A 103 -2.94 1.25 -13.81
CA SER A 103 -3.82 1.24 -12.64
C SER A 103 -3.25 0.39 -11.51
N THR A 104 -3.58 0.73 -10.27
CA THR A 104 -3.44 -0.18 -9.11
C THR A 104 -4.75 -0.92 -8.80
N TYR A 105 -5.82 -0.61 -9.53
CA TYR A 105 -7.04 -1.41 -9.52
C TYR A 105 -6.92 -2.60 -10.49
N PRO A 106 -7.51 -3.77 -10.18
CA PRO A 106 -7.48 -4.96 -11.04
C PRO A 106 -8.16 -4.79 -12.42
#